data_AF-A0AAP2BFG2-F1
#
_entry.id   AF-A0AAP2BFG2-F1
#
_cell.length_a   1.000
_cell.length_b   1.000
_cell.length_c   1.000
_cell.angle_alpha   90.00
_cell.angle_beta   90.00
_cell.angle_gamma   90.00
#
_symmetry.space_group_name_H-M   'P 1'
#
loop_
_entity.id
_entity.type
_entity.pdbx_description
1 polymer ?
#
loop_
_entity_poly.entity_id
_entity_poly.type
_entity_poly.pdbx_seq_one_letter_code
_entity_poly.pdbx_strand_id
1 'polypeptide(L)'
;MLLAHSKLSELDRDAQQVQNETGRYIRPIMLIRVERTGKDQRDSAFVHAEDAREYLMDKLGVNENEIRLKTSDKDELGDDDLLSDMCPVKYIITKDALREGWDCPFAYVLTVLSKMTARTAITQMIGRVLRQPHARLTQKPSLDECYVYTFDQDVMNAVSGVKEGLEEEGMGDVANQVKASEANLPATVVNKEKLFLRERFRSLPKVFLPRILHRDNRCEDGYRLFDYEQDVLGDIDWESLLYINADNFQLLNDKLQRTIARIDYKMSKDNQGELDLADPVHENIEFDASLRLDISYMVRQLTDVIPNPWQAMRVLKHTLDILRDNGVSEESLFTNRLELLKEMKRDIKQQVVQLSEQIFMSKLNKGDISLRLLASDNDKLNWELAQTLEVNVTEHEQVLRRKDGSELERSLFEKVYQNGLNSLERETAWYLDKQESVYWWHRIAVNQREYSLQGWQKQKVYPDLLVCVEESSSGSYRFSVLETKGEHLKGNDDTEYKRRLFELLTEHVKTAVNAGELTLEAASGGISFRMLMENSWSQEIVHELN
;
A
#
# COMPACT_ATOMS: atom_id res chain seq x y z
N MET A 1 -6.30 -15.24 3.12
CA MET A 1 -7.67 -15.76 3.25
C MET A 1 -7.87 -17.14 2.62
N LEU A 2 -7.52 -17.38 1.35
CA LEU A 2 -7.77 -18.68 0.69
C LEU A 2 -7.20 -19.90 1.45
N LEU A 3 -5.94 -19.84 1.90
CA LEU A 3 -5.29 -20.93 2.64
C LEU A 3 -5.95 -21.17 4.01
N ALA A 4 -6.32 -20.09 4.70
CA ALA A 4 -7.02 -20.15 5.99
C ALA A 4 -8.40 -20.80 5.85
N HIS A 5 -9.14 -20.47 4.79
CA HIS A 5 -10.43 -21.07 4.46
C HIS A 5 -10.31 -22.58 4.17
N SER A 6 -9.27 -22.99 3.44
CA SER A 6 -8.98 -24.41 3.19
C SER A 6 -8.68 -25.17 4.49
N LYS A 7 -7.94 -24.56 5.42
CA LYS A 7 -7.67 -25.17 6.73
C LYS A 7 -8.93 -25.23 7.59
N LEU A 8 -9.77 -24.22 7.58
CA LEU A 8 -11.06 -24.26 8.28
C LEU A 8 -11.91 -25.45 7.80
N SER A 9 -11.94 -25.69 6.49
CA SER A 9 -12.66 -26.82 5.89
C SER A 9 -12.06 -28.20 6.24
N GLU A 10 -10.75 -28.26 6.49
CA GLU A 10 -10.07 -29.44 7.02
C GLU A 10 -10.49 -29.70 8.47
N LEU A 11 -10.45 -28.67 9.31
CA LEU A 11 -10.86 -28.74 10.71
C LEU A 11 -12.35 -29.08 10.86
N ASP A 12 -13.22 -28.56 9.99
CA ASP A 12 -14.65 -28.90 9.98
C ASP A 12 -14.86 -30.42 9.76
N ARG A 13 -14.08 -31.05 8.88
CA ARG A 13 -14.16 -32.50 8.63
C ARG A 13 -13.67 -33.29 9.84
N ASP A 14 -12.55 -32.86 10.44
CA ASP A 14 -12.03 -33.49 11.64
C ASP A 14 -12.98 -33.34 12.83
N ALA A 15 -13.63 -32.19 12.97
CA ALA A 15 -14.60 -31.93 14.02
C ALA A 15 -15.84 -32.82 13.88
N GLN A 16 -16.33 -33.03 12.64
CA GLN A 16 -17.41 -33.99 12.37
C GLN A 16 -17.00 -35.42 12.74
N GLN A 17 -15.76 -35.82 12.47
CA GLN A 17 -15.26 -37.13 12.86
C GLN A 17 -15.26 -37.29 14.39
N VAL A 18 -14.71 -36.32 15.12
CA VAL A 18 -14.68 -36.34 16.59
C VAL A 18 -16.10 -36.33 17.17
N GLN A 19 -17.03 -35.59 16.57
CA GLN A 19 -18.43 -35.60 16.97
C GLN A 19 -19.07 -36.97 16.79
N ASN A 20 -18.81 -37.66 15.68
CA ASN A 20 -19.33 -39.00 15.44
C ASN A 20 -18.76 -40.05 16.40
N GLU A 21 -17.49 -39.91 16.78
CA GLU A 21 -16.79 -40.87 17.65
C GLU A 21 -17.07 -40.65 19.14
N THR A 22 -17.18 -39.38 19.57
CA THR A 22 -17.22 -39.00 21.00
C THR A 22 -18.52 -38.31 21.41
N GLY A 23 -19.37 -37.94 20.46
CA GLY A 23 -20.57 -37.12 20.69
C GLY A 23 -20.29 -35.65 20.98
N ARG A 24 -19.02 -35.22 20.97
CA ARG A 24 -18.63 -33.84 21.30
C ARG A 24 -18.76 -32.93 20.08
N TYR A 25 -19.56 -31.87 20.21
CA TYR A 25 -19.71 -30.85 19.17
C TYR A 25 -18.55 -29.84 19.19
N ILE A 26 -17.96 -29.60 18.03
CA ILE A 26 -16.93 -28.58 17.80
C ILE A 26 -17.24 -27.94 16.44
N ARG A 27 -17.31 -26.61 16.37
CA ARG A 27 -17.46 -25.87 15.11
C ARG A 27 -16.30 -24.91 14.93
N PRO A 28 -15.23 -25.30 14.22
CA PRO A 28 -14.12 -24.39 13.95
C PRO A 28 -14.58 -23.05 13.36
N ILE A 29 -14.13 -21.96 13.98
CA ILE A 29 -14.41 -20.58 13.54
C ILE A 29 -13.10 -19.94 13.08
N MET A 30 -13.19 -19.24 11.95
CA MET A 30 -12.13 -18.39 11.40
C MET A 30 -12.38 -16.92 11.78
N LEU A 31 -11.42 -16.36 12.51
CA LEU A 31 -11.36 -14.95 12.84
C LEU A 31 -10.54 -14.21 11.79
N ILE A 32 -11.11 -13.15 11.24
CA ILE A 32 -10.48 -12.35 10.19
C ILE A 32 -10.30 -10.95 10.72
N ARG A 33 -9.05 -10.53 10.87
CA ARG A 33 -8.72 -9.17 11.25
C ARG A 33 -8.52 -8.29 10.04
N VAL A 34 -9.22 -7.16 10.04
CA VAL A 34 -9.16 -6.11 9.01
C VAL A 34 -8.66 -4.79 9.58
N GLU A 35 -8.31 -3.85 8.71
CA GLU A 35 -7.72 -2.56 9.08
C GLU A 35 -8.76 -1.47 9.29
N ARG A 36 -9.88 -1.55 8.57
CA ARG A 36 -10.93 -0.52 8.56
C ARG A 36 -12.33 -1.11 8.68
N THR A 37 -13.23 -0.38 9.31
CA THR A 37 -14.62 -0.80 9.58
C THR A 37 -15.57 0.39 9.51
N GLY A 38 -16.88 0.13 9.41
CA GLY A 38 -17.89 1.17 9.60
C GLY A 38 -17.91 2.22 8.49
N LYS A 39 -17.74 3.51 8.87
CA LYS A 39 -17.77 4.66 7.95
C LYS A 39 -16.42 4.99 7.31
N ASP A 40 -15.39 4.21 7.63
CA ASP A 40 -14.06 4.37 7.05
C ASP A 40 -14.13 4.22 5.52
N GLN A 41 -13.36 5.04 4.78
CA GLN A 41 -13.36 4.94 3.32
C GLN A 41 -12.74 3.62 2.88
N ARG A 42 -13.40 2.96 1.92
CA ARG A 42 -12.81 1.86 1.15
C ARG A 42 -11.81 2.45 0.17
N ASP A 43 -10.54 2.14 0.34
CA ASP A 43 -9.48 2.53 -0.58
C ASP A 43 -8.56 1.31 -0.86
N SER A 44 -7.69 1.42 -1.85
CA SER A 44 -6.80 0.31 -2.23
C SER A 44 -5.60 0.14 -1.28
N ALA A 45 -5.49 0.96 -0.24
CA ALA A 45 -4.34 0.96 0.67
C ALA A 45 -4.58 0.11 1.92
N PHE A 46 -5.83 -0.04 2.36
CA PHE A 46 -6.19 -0.77 3.58
C PHE A 46 -7.35 -1.72 3.35
N VAL A 47 -7.34 -2.88 4.02
CA VAL A 47 -8.42 -3.87 3.89
C VAL A 47 -9.59 -3.48 4.79
N HIS A 48 -10.76 -3.17 4.19
CA HIS A 48 -11.99 -2.90 4.92
C HIS A 48 -12.76 -4.19 5.25
N ALA A 49 -13.57 -4.19 6.31
CA ALA A 49 -14.39 -5.35 6.72
C ALA A 49 -15.29 -5.89 5.61
N GLU A 50 -15.94 -4.98 4.89
CA GLU A 50 -16.79 -5.34 3.76
C GLU A 50 -16.00 -5.92 2.58
N ASP A 51 -14.75 -5.51 2.36
CA ASP A 51 -13.91 -6.11 1.31
C ASP A 51 -13.57 -7.57 1.65
N ALA A 52 -13.32 -7.85 2.95
CA ALA A 52 -13.14 -9.21 3.44
C ALA A 52 -14.43 -10.04 3.33
N ARG A 53 -15.59 -9.44 3.62
CA ARG A 53 -16.91 -10.07 3.48
C ARG A 53 -17.22 -10.43 2.02
N GLU A 54 -17.03 -9.48 1.12
CA GLU A 54 -17.18 -9.66 -0.33
C GLU A 54 -16.21 -10.73 -0.84
N TYR A 55 -14.96 -10.77 -0.34
CA TYR A 55 -14.02 -11.82 -0.71
C TYR A 55 -14.49 -13.21 -0.27
N LEU A 56 -15.02 -13.37 0.96
CA LEU A 56 -15.56 -14.64 1.43
C LEU A 56 -16.76 -15.11 0.59
N MET A 57 -17.68 -14.21 0.26
CA MET A 57 -18.88 -14.54 -0.50
C MET A 57 -18.55 -14.79 -1.98
N ASP A 58 -17.89 -13.83 -2.64
CA ASP A 58 -17.71 -13.84 -4.10
C ASP A 58 -16.55 -14.70 -4.58
N LYS A 59 -15.56 -14.96 -3.72
CA LYS A 59 -14.34 -15.70 -4.09
C LYS A 59 -14.27 -17.06 -3.42
N LEU A 60 -14.78 -17.20 -2.21
CA LEU A 60 -14.75 -18.45 -1.44
C LEU A 60 -16.11 -19.15 -1.38
N GLY A 61 -17.18 -18.52 -1.89
CA GLY A 61 -18.52 -19.13 -1.94
C GLY A 61 -19.13 -19.36 -0.57
N VAL A 62 -18.69 -18.62 0.45
CA VAL A 62 -19.23 -18.72 1.81
C VAL A 62 -20.60 -18.06 1.85
N ASN A 63 -21.58 -18.72 2.48
CA ASN A 63 -22.91 -18.16 2.58
C ASN A 63 -22.93 -16.98 3.55
N GLU A 64 -23.74 -15.97 3.24
CA GLU A 64 -23.83 -14.74 4.04
C GLU A 64 -24.22 -15.01 5.50
N ASN A 65 -25.05 -16.03 5.74
CA ASN A 65 -25.48 -16.42 7.08
C ASN A 65 -24.35 -17.01 7.94
N GLU A 66 -23.26 -17.51 7.34
CA GLU A 66 -22.08 -18.05 8.03
C GLU A 66 -21.07 -16.95 8.44
N ILE A 67 -21.29 -15.71 7.99
CA ILE A 67 -20.38 -14.57 8.19
C ILE A 67 -21.03 -13.56 9.14
N ARG A 68 -20.25 -13.05 10.10
CA ARG A 68 -20.67 -11.97 11.00
C ARG A 68 -19.57 -10.93 11.18
N LEU A 69 -19.95 -9.66 11.26
CA LEU A 69 -19.06 -8.57 11.67
C LEU A 69 -19.18 -8.32 13.18
N LYS A 70 -18.03 -8.30 13.86
CA LYS A 70 -17.91 -7.94 15.29
C LYS A 70 -16.92 -6.78 15.42
N THR A 71 -17.45 -5.57 15.35
CA THR A 71 -16.68 -4.31 15.35
C THR A 71 -17.30 -3.32 16.32
N SER A 72 -16.59 -2.26 16.68
CA SER A 72 -17.12 -1.18 17.53
C SER A 72 -18.35 -0.49 16.90
N ASP A 73 -18.42 -0.44 15.57
CA ASP A 73 -19.47 0.26 14.83
C ASP A 73 -20.67 -0.65 14.47
N LYS A 74 -20.41 -1.94 14.27
CA LYS A 74 -21.39 -2.93 13.82
C LYS A 74 -21.14 -4.26 14.52
N ASP A 75 -22.11 -4.68 15.30
CA ASP A 75 -22.13 -5.96 16.01
C ASP A 75 -23.28 -6.81 15.48
N GLU A 76 -22.98 -7.66 14.51
CA GLU A 76 -23.95 -8.58 13.92
C GLU A 76 -24.11 -9.87 14.73
N LEU A 77 -23.26 -10.09 15.74
CA LEU A 77 -23.37 -11.25 16.63
C LEU A 77 -24.50 -11.06 17.64
N GLY A 78 -24.69 -9.86 18.20
CA GLY A 78 -25.82 -9.58 19.10
C GLY A 78 -26.01 -10.64 20.20
N ASP A 79 -27.16 -11.33 20.17
CA ASP A 79 -27.53 -12.42 21.09
C ASP A 79 -27.28 -13.84 20.50
N ASP A 80 -26.59 -13.97 19.35
CA ASP A 80 -26.27 -15.26 18.73
C ASP A 80 -25.42 -16.11 19.69
N ASP A 81 -25.95 -17.25 20.12
CA ASP A 81 -25.19 -18.23 20.90
C ASP A 81 -24.24 -19.03 20.00
N LEU A 82 -22.98 -18.63 19.97
CA LEU A 82 -21.93 -19.30 19.19
C LEU A 82 -21.67 -20.74 19.65
N LEU A 83 -22.06 -21.13 20.87
CA LEU A 83 -21.95 -22.52 21.35
C LEU A 83 -23.08 -23.41 20.86
N SER A 84 -24.16 -22.84 20.32
CA SER A 84 -25.30 -23.59 19.80
C SER A 84 -24.96 -24.34 18.52
N ASP A 85 -25.37 -25.62 18.46
CA ASP A 85 -25.27 -26.47 17.28
C ASP A 85 -26.04 -25.92 16.06
N MET A 86 -27.05 -25.07 16.32
CA MET A 86 -27.89 -24.46 15.28
C MET A 86 -27.28 -23.17 14.71
N CYS A 87 -26.20 -22.66 15.30
CA CYS A 87 -25.57 -21.44 14.83
C CYS A 87 -24.73 -21.72 13.57
N PRO A 88 -25.02 -21.05 12.43
CA PRO A 88 -24.29 -21.28 11.18
C PRO A 88 -22.95 -20.54 11.12
N VAL A 89 -22.63 -19.69 12.09
CA VAL A 89 -21.48 -18.77 12.00
C VAL A 89 -20.16 -19.53 12.05
N LYS A 90 -19.34 -19.34 11.01
CA LYS A 90 -17.99 -19.91 10.86
C LYS A 90 -16.92 -18.85 10.58
N TYR A 91 -17.33 -17.65 10.16
CA TYR A 91 -16.42 -16.56 9.85
C TYR A 91 -16.81 -15.31 10.63
N ILE A 92 -15.86 -14.74 11.35
CA ILE A 92 -16.08 -13.51 12.10
C ILE A 92 -15.03 -12.49 11.69
N ILE A 93 -15.50 -11.35 11.17
CA ILE A 93 -14.65 -10.25 10.75
C ILE A 93 -14.61 -9.21 11.86
N THR A 94 -13.40 -8.82 12.28
CA THR A 94 -13.19 -7.87 13.37
C THR A 94 -11.99 -6.96 13.13
N LYS A 95 -11.94 -5.83 13.81
CA LYS A 95 -10.78 -4.92 13.83
C LYS A 95 -10.04 -5.04 15.17
N ASP A 96 -10.77 -4.83 16.27
CA ASP A 96 -10.21 -4.78 17.62
C ASP A 96 -11.03 -5.55 18.69
N ALA A 97 -12.09 -6.30 18.35
CA ALA A 97 -12.97 -6.91 19.36
C ALA A 97 -12.25 -7.91 20.29
N LEU A 98 -11.24 -8.61 19.77
CA LEU A 98 -10.38 -9.48 20.57
C LEU A 98 -9.52 -8.69 21.57
N ARG A 99 -9.13 -7.45 21.25
CA ARG A 99 -8.40 -6.57 22.17
C ARG A 99 -9.31 -6.04 23.29
N GLU A 100 -10.60 -5.83 22.99
CA GLU A 100 -11.60 -5.25 23.89
C GLU A 100 -12.19 -6.26 24.90
N GLY A 101 -11.67 -7.48 24.96
CA GLY A 101 -12.05 -8.45 25.99
C GLY A 101 -13.05 -9.51 25.54
N TRP A 102 -13.53 -9.47 24.30
CA TRP A 102 -14.44 -10.49 23.76
C TRP A 102 -13.71 -11.85 23.62
N ASP A 103 -14.41 -12.92 24.00
CA ASP A 103 -13.92 -14.31 23.92
C ASP A 103 -14.73 -15.04 22.86
N CYS A 104 -14.06 -15.54 21.82
CA CYS A 104 -14.73 -16.25 20.73
C CYS A 104 -14.60 -17.76 20.96
N PRO A 105 -15.69 -18.47 21.32
CA PRO A 105 -15.64 -19.92 21.42
C PRO A 105 -15.34 -20.52 20.04
N PHE A 106 -14.66 -21.67 20.03
CA PHE A 106 -14.24 -22.37 18.82
C PHE A 106 -13.38 -21.56 17.84
N ALA A 107 -12.66 -20.54 18.29
CA ALA A 107 -11.69 -19.86 17.43
C ALA A 107 -10.50 -20.78 17.16
N TYR A 108 -10.35 -21.25 15.91
CA TYR A 108 -9.29 -22.18 15.51
C TYR A 108 -8.34 -21.61 14.46
N VAL A 109 -8.83 -20.66 13.67
CA VAL A 109 -8.06 -20.05 12.58
C VAL A 109 -8.07 -18.54 12.74
N LEU A 110 -6.92 -17.91 12.89
CA LEU A 110 -6.75 -16.46 12.88
C LEU A 110 -6.12 -16.04 11.55
N THR A 111 -6.77 -15.14 10.82
CA THR A 111 -6.23 -14.54 9.61
C THR A 111 -6.06 -13.05 9.81
N VAL A 112 -4.83 -12.57 9.70
CA VAL A 112 -4.53 -11.15 9.84
C VAL A 112 -4.17 -10.56 8.49
N LEU A 113 -5.02 -9.64 8.03
CA LEU A 113 -4.88 -8.98 6.72
C LEU A 113 -4.21 -7.61 6.79
N SER A 114 -3.83 -7.17 8.00
CA SER A 114 -3.19 -5.89 8.28
C SER A 114 -1.68 -5.99 8.40
N LYS A 115 -0.95 -4.96 7.98
CA LYS A 115 0.47 -4.78 8.36
C LYS A 115 0.54 -4.39 9.84
N MET A 116 1.07 -5.28 10.69
CA MET A 116 1.12 -5.03 12.12
C MET A 116 2.46 -4.45 12.53
N THR A 117 2.45 -3.21 13.01
CA THR A 117 3.62 -2.57 13.63
C THR A 117 3.69 -2.81 15.14
N ALA A 118 2.58 -3.19 15.79
CA ALA A 118 2.49 -3.33 17.24
C ALA A 118 2.49 -4.81 17.69
N ARG A 119 3.61 -5.21 18.29
CA ARG A 119 3.93 -6.55 18.81
C ARG A 119 2.92 -7.09 19.84
N THR A 120 2.51 -6.26 20.78
CA THR A 120 1.59 -6.58 21.91
C THR A 120 0.19 -6.96 21.45
N ALA A 121 -0.27 -6.43 20.31
CA ALA A 121 -1.61 -6.70 19.81
C ALA A 121 -1.75 -8.15 19.29
N ILE A 122 -0.70 -8.70 18.67
CA ILE A 122 -0.71 -10.06 18.11
C ILE A 122 -0.82 -11.10 19.22
N THR A 123 0.00 -10.93 20.26
CA THR A 123 0.04 -11.82 21.42
C THR A 123 -1.30 -11.92 22.13
N GLN A 124 -1.95 -10.79 22.41
CA GLN A 124 -3.26 -10.77 23.07
C GLN A 124 -4.36 -11.44 22.22
N MET A 125 -4.26 -11.34 20.89
CA MET A 125 -5.19 -12.02 19.99
C MET A 125 -4.96 -13.53 19.96
N ILE A 126 -3.70 -13.98 19.89
CA ILE A 126 -3.36 -15.40 19.88
C ILE A 126 -3.71 -16.07 21.21
N GLY A 127 -3.43 -15.42 22.35
CA GLY A 127 -3.80 -15.92 23.68
C GLY A 127 -5.32 -16.08 23.89
N ARG A 128 -6.14 -15.40 23.10
CA ARG A 128 -7.60 -15.55 23.09
C ARG A 128 -8.09 -16.63 22.13
N VAL A 129 -7.34 -16.90 21.07
CA VAL A 129 -7.65 -17.99 20.11
C VAL A 129 -7.18 -19.35 20.66
N LEU A 130 -6.13 -19.38 21.48
CA LEU A 130 -5.56 -20.61 22.08
C LEU A 130 -6.44 -21.31 23.13
N ARG A 131 -7.67 -20.84 23.38
CA ARG A 131 -8.54 -21.44 24.39
C ARG A 131 -9.34 -22.60 23.79
N GLN A 132 -9.01 -23.82 24.20
CA GLN A 132 -9.82 -24.98 23.83
C GLN A 132 -11.27 -24.84 24.36
N PRO A 133 -12.29 -25.14 23.53
CA PRO A 133 -13.66 -25.20 23.99
C PRO A 133 -13.78 -26.24 25.12
N HIS A 134 -14.22 -25.82 26.31
CA HIS A 134 -14.34 -26.67 27.50
C HIS A 134 -13.03 -27.20 28.11
N ALA A 135 -11.86 -26.66 27.73
CA ALA A 135 -10.55 -26.98 28.31
C ALA A 135 -10.23 -28.50 28.38
N ARG A 136 -10.60 -29.25 27.33
CA ARG A 136 -10.35 -30.70 27.20
C ARG A 136 -9.81 -31.03 25.83
N LEU A 137 -8.73 -31.80 25.78
CA LEU A 137 -8.16 -32.34 24.54
C LEU A 137 -9.16 -33.21 23.80
N THR A 138 -9.14 -33.13 22.47
CA THR A 138 -10.04 -33.85 21.55
C THR A 138 -9.44 -35.17 21.07
N GLN A 139 -8.19 -35.47 21.46
CA GLN A 139 -7.37 -36.61 20.98
C GLN A 139 -7.10 -36.57 19.47
N LYS A 140 -7.52 -35.49 18.80
CA LYS A 140 -7.26 -35.21 17.39
C LYS A 140 -6.34 -33.98 17.34
N PRO A 141 -5.04 -34.15 17.00
CA PRO A 141 -4.06 -33.07 17.09
C PRO A 141 -4.48 -31.79 16.36
N SER A 142 -5.08 -31.91 15.18
CA SER A 142 -5.55 -30.76 14.39
C SER A 142 -6.60 -29.89 15.11
N LEU A 143 -7.40 -30.46 16.03
CA LEU A 143 -8.40 -29.75 16.83
C LEU A 143 -7.90 -29.41 18.25
N ASP A 144 -6.65 -29.75 18.54
CA ASP A 144 -5.94 -29.32 19.75
C ASP A 144 -4.93 -28.18 19.45
N GLU A 145 -4.81 -27.78 18.18
CA GLU A 145 -3.89 -26.76 17.66
C GLU A 145 -4.64 -25.46 17.23
N CYS A 146 -3.93 -24.33 17.14
CA CYS A 146 -4.41 -23.07 16.58
C CYS A 146 -3.58 -22.65 15.36
N TYR A 147 -4.22 -22.10 14.33
CA TYR A 147 -3.58 -21.74 13.06
C TYR A 147 -3.64 -20.24 12.78
N VAL A 148 -2.49 -19.61 12.58
CA VAL A 148 -2.39 -18.18 12.30
C VAL A 148 -1.84 -17.96 10.89
N TYR A 149 -2.55 -17.16 10.09
CA TYR A 149 -2.17 -16.77 8.73
C TYR A 149 -1.95 -15.26 8.65
N THR A 150 -0.76 -14.85 8.19
CA THR A 150 -0.38 -13.43 8.02
C THR A 150 0.04 -13.15 6.57
N PHE A 151 -0.02 -11.88 6.17
CA PHE A 151 0.28 -11.43 4.81
C PHE A 151 1.73 -10.93 4.59
N ASP A 152 2.55 -10.83 5.65
CA ASP A 152 3.92 -10.31 5.55
C ASP A 152 4.97 -11.44 5.42
N GLN A 153 6.04 -11.18 4.66
CA GLN A 153 7.10 -12.14 4.32
C GLN A 153 8.03 -12.48 5.49
N ASP A 154 7.90 -11.80 6.63
CA ASP A 154 8.62 -12.12 7.85
C ASP A 154 7.72 -12.78 8.92
N VAL A 155 7.20 -13.96 8.59
CA VAL A 155 6.50 -14.85 9.54
C VAL A 155 7.36 -15.06 10.81
N MET A 156 8.68 -15.13 10.66
CA MET A 156 9.65 -15.26 11.76
C MET A 156 9.64 -14.06 12.73
N ASN A 157 9.49 -12.82 12.23
CA ASN A 157 9.41 -11.62 13.07
C ASN A 157 8.06 -11.53 13.80
N ALA A 158 6.97 -11.97 13.16
CA ALA A 158 5.66 -12.04 13.80
C ALA A 158 5.63 -13.11 14.90
N VAL A 159 6.20 -14.30 14.66
CA VAL A 159 6.28 -15.40 15.64
C VAL A 159 7.23 -15.05 16.79
N SER A 160 8.38 -14.42 16.51
CA SER A 160 9.27 -13.87 17.54
C SER A 160 8.60 -12.72 18.32
N GLY A 161 7.79 -11.92 17.66
CA GLY A 161 6.92 -10.89 18.22
C GLY A 161 5.98 -11.45 19.31
N VAL A 162 5.29 -12.54 18.96
CA VAL A 162 4.32 -13.24 19.80
C VAL A 162 4.99 -13.87 21.01
N LYS A 163 6.18 -14.46 20.82
CA LYS A 163 6.98 -15.07 21.89
C LYS A 163 7.28 -14.05 23.01
N GLU A 164 7.89 -12.91 22.69
CA GLU A 164 8.23 -11.88 23.70
C GLU A 164 6.98 -11.23 24.34
N GLY A 165 5.84 -11.15 23.66
CA GLY A 165 4.61 -10.63 24.29
C GLY A 165 3.99 -11.59 25.31
N LEU A 166 4.13 -12.92 25.13
CA LEU A 166 3.67 -13.91 26.10
C LEU A 166 4.50 -13.85 27.39
N GLU A 167 5.76 -13.44 27.27
CA GLU A 167 6.71 -13.25 28.37
C GLU A 167 6.35 -12.02 29.23
N GLU A 168 5.91 -10.92 28.61
CA GLU A 168 5.45 -9.69 29.28
C GLU A 168 4.16 -9.90 30.11
N GLU A 169 3.28 -10.82 29.72
CA GLU A 169 2.03 -11.14 30.43
C GLU A 169 2.19 -12.20 31.54
N GLY A 170 3.44 -12.58 31.87
CA GLY A 170 3.77 -13.44 33.02
C GLY A 170 3.98 -14.93 32.70
N MET A 171 4.12 -15.32 31.42
CA MET A 171 4.52 -16.67 31.01
C MET A 171 6.06 -16.78 30.83
N GLY A 172 6.80 -16.38 31.86
CA GLY A 172 8.24 -16.05 31.78
C GLY A 172 9.25 -17.19 31.60
N ASP A 173 8.88 -18.47 31.73
CA ASP A 173 9.86 -19.56 31.59
C ASP A 173 10.31 -19.81 30.14
N VAL A 174 9.54 -19.32 29.16
CA VAL A 174 9.85 -19.41 27.72
C VAL A 174 10.81 -18.27 27.26
N ALA A 175 11.00 -17.25 28.11
CA ALA A 175 11.67 -15.99 27.81
C ALA A 175 13.18 -15.98 27.86
N ASN A 176 13.77 -16.89 28.63
CA ASN A 176 15.08 -16.64 29.21
C ASN A 176 16.29 -16.79 28.26
N GLN A 177 16.11 -16.72 26.93
CA GLN A 177 17.20 -17.03 25.97
C GLN A 177 17.43 -16.04 24.81
N VAL A 178 16.89 -14.82 24.78
CA VAL A 178 17.23 -13.82 23.73
C VAL A 178 17.36 -12.40 24.33
N LYS A 179 18.33 -11.58 23.90
CA LYS A 179 18.64 -10.24 24.49
C LYS A 179 18.69 -9.06 23.49
N ALA A 180 18.04 -7.96 23.94
CA ALA A 180 18.24 -6.50 23.72
C ALA A 180 17.78 -5.84 22.38
N SER A 181 17.13 -4.65 22.30
CA SER A 181 16.82 -3.53 23.24
C SER A 181 15.79 -2.48 22.70
N GLU A 182 14.87 -1.99 23.58
CA GLU A 182 14.14 -0.67 23.76
C GLU A 182 13.59 0.16 22.55
N ALA A 183 12.44 0.89 22.55
CA ALA A 183 11.56 1.49 23.59
C ALA A 183 10.10 1.83 23.09
N ASN A 184 9.18 2.10 24.03
CA ASN A 184 7.74 2.44 23.92
C ASN A 184 7.40 3.94 23.64
N LEU A 185 6.26 4.26 23.01
CA LEU A 185 5.57 5.58 23.07
C LEU A 185 4.01 5.48 22.92
N PRO A 186 3.20 6.25 23.70
CA PRO A 186 1.73 6.25 23.67
C PRO A 186 1.06 7.27 22.70
N ALA A 187 -0.25 7.09 22.45
CA ALA A 187 -1.06 7.82 21.45
C ALA A 187 -1.21 9.33 21.72
N THR A 188 -1.06 10.15 20.66
CA THR A 188 -0.95 11.62 20.74
C THR A 188 -2.25 12.32 20.33
N VAL A 189 -2.65 13.36 21.10
CA VAL A 189 -3.75 14.27 20.75
C VAL A 189 -3.31 15.17 19.58
N VAL A 190 -4.17 15.30 18.56
CA VAL A 190 -3.89 16.08 17.33
C VAL A 190 -4.82 17.31 17.27
N ASN A 191 -4.24 18.50 17.24
CA ASN A 191 -4.93 19.78 17.09
C ASN A 191 -4.76 20.33 15.66
N LYS A 192 -5.76 21.02 15.12
CA LYS A 192 -5.63 21.72 13.82
C LYS A 192 -5.18 23.16 14.05
N GLU A 193 -4.06 23.53 13.45
CA GLU A 193 -3.53 24.90 13.45
C GLU A 193 -3.55 25.49 12.04
N LYS A 194 -3.91 26.77 11.93
CA LYS A 194 -3.88 27.51 10.66
C LYS A 194 -2.65 28.39 10.62
N LEU A 195 -1.82 28.20 9.59
CA LEU A 195 -0.58 28.96 9.36
C LEU A 195 -0.78 29.99 8.26
N PHE A 196 -0.15 31.14 8.42
CA PHE A 196 -0.14 32.25 7.47
C PHE A 196 1.24 32.45 6.83
N LEU A 197 1.26 33.15 5.70
CA LEU A 197 2.50 33.65 5.12
C LEU A 197 3.25 34.53 6.13
N ARG A 198 4.59 34.40 6.14
CA ARG A 198 5.44 35.30 6.92
C ARG A 198 5.21 36.74 6.49
N GLU A 199 5.42 37.68 7.40
CA GLU A 199 5.19 39.11 7.17
C GLU A 199 5.87 39.62 5.89
N ARG A 200 7.14 39.23 5.67
CA ARG A 200 7.92 39.59 4.48
C ARG A 200 7.35 39.08 3.14
N PHE A 201 6.44 38.11 3.19
CA PHE A 201 5.85 37.44 2.03
C PHE A 201 4.35 37.70 1.86
N ARG A 202 3.71 38.49 2.74
CA ARG A 202 2.26 38.76 2.66
C ARG A 202 1.84 39.55 1.43
N SER A 203 2.77 40.28 0.82
CA SER A 203 2.56 41.04 -0.42
C SER A 203 2.95 40.26 -1.67
N LEU A 204 3.26 38.96 -1.56
CA LEU A 204 3.59 38.16 -2.74
C LEU A 204 2.38 38.09 -3.68
N PRO A 205 2.60 38.19 -5.01
CA PRO A 205 1.56 37.92 -5.98
C PRO A 205 1.10 36.46 -5.87
N LYS A 206 -0.09 36.17 -6.42
CA LYS A 206 -0.57 34.79 -6.54
C LYS A 206 0.42 33.99 -7.39
N VAL A 207 0.95 32.93 -6.81
CA VAL A 207 1.87 32.02 -7.50
C VAL A 207 1.07 30.87 -8.09
N PHE A 208 1.22 30.66 -9.39
CA PHE A 208 0.61 29.54 -10.08
C PHE A 208 1.68 28.60 -10.65
N LEU A 209 1.47 27.30 -10.50
CA LEU A 209 2.28 26.27 -11.13
C LEU A 209 1.57 25.67 -12.36
N PRO A 210 2.33 25.37 -13.43
CA PRO A 210 1.79 24.75 -14.63
C PRO A 210 1.25 23.36 -14.33
N ARG A 211 0.29 22.88 -15.12
CA ARG A 211 -0.18 21.49 -15.03
C ARG A 211 0.04 20.77 -16.35
N ILE A 212 0.05 19.44 -16.30
CA ILE A 212 0.04 18.61 -17.51
C ILE A 212 -1.40 18.62 -18.04
N LEU A 213 -1.56 19.18 -19.23
CA LEU A 213 -2.85 19.38 -19.89
C LEU A 213 -2.89 18.57 -21.19
N HIS A 214 -4.08 18.13 -21.55
CA HIS A 214 -4.39 17.55 -22.85
C HIS A 214 -5.21 18.55 -23.67
N ARG A 215 -4.89 18.70 -24.96
CA ARG A 215 -5.63 19.53 -25.89
C ARG A 215 -7.02 18.94 -26.13
N ASP A 216 -8.05 19.77 -26.00
CA ASP A 216 -9.42 19.37 -26.26
C ASP A 216 -10.19 20.53 -26.87
N ASN A 217 -10.46 20.45 -28.17
CA ASN A 217 -11.17 21.50 -28.91
C ASN A 217 -12.65 21.64 -28.50
N ARG A 218 -13.16 20.75 -27.64
CA ARG A 218 -14.52 20.85 -27.05
C ARG A 218 -14.55 21.76 -25.83
N CYS A 219 -13.39 22.05 -25.23
CA CYS A 219 -13.25 22.97 -24.11
C CYS A 219 -13.06 24.41 -24.61
N GLU A 220 -13.63 25.37 -23.89
CA GLU A 220 -13.52 26.80 -24.22
C GLU A 220 -12.06 27.28 -24.22
N ASP A 221 -11.27 26.83 -23.24
CA ASP A 221 -9.84 27.09 -23.15
C ASP A 221 -8.98 26.29 -24.15
N GLY A 222 -9.60 25.38 -24.91
CA GLY A 222 -8.91 24.44 -25.83
C GLY A 222 -8.09 23.34 -25.13
N TYR A 223 -8.13 23.28 -23.79
CA TYR A 223 -7.37 22.35 -22.96
C TYR A 223 -8.21 21.82 -21.80
N ARG A 224 -7.85 20.63 -21.32
CA ARG A 224 -8.33 20.04 -20.07
C ARG A 224 -7.18 19.40 -19.30
N LEU A 225 -7.43 19.02 -18.05
CA LEU A 225 -6.49 18.19 -17.29
C LEU A 225 -6.21 16.89 -18.04
N PHE A 226 -4.93 16.54 -18.11
CA PHE A 226 -4.48 15.24 -18.60
C PHE A 226 -5.01 14.12 -17.70
N ASP A 227 -5.44 13.02 -18.32
CA ASP A 227 -5.91 11.82 -17.65
C ASP A 227 -5.21 10.59 -18.26
N TYR A 228 -4.42 9.87 -17.45
CA TYR A 228 -3.68 8.70 -17.94
C TYR A 228 -4.57 7.61 -18.54
N GLU A 229 -5.74 7.34 -17.96
CA GLU A 229 -6.60 6.26 -18.42
C GLU A 229 -7.22 6.59 -19.78
N GLN A 230 -7.68 7.83 -19.94
CA GLN A 230 -8.27 8.29 -21.19
C GLN A 230 -7.22 8.57 -22.27
N ASP A 231 -6.13 9.23 -21.91
CA ASP A 231 -5.18 9.84 -22.86
C ASP A 231 -3.99 8.96 -23.17
N VAL A 232 -3.77 7.88 -22.44
CA VAL A 232 -2.65 6.97 -22.70
C VAL A 232 -3.14 5.53 -22.75
N LEU A 233 -3.76 5.04 -21.67
CA LEU A 233 -4.19 3.65 -21.55
C LEU A 233 -5.25 3.28 -22.62
N GLY A 234 -6.14 4.21 -22.95
CA GLY A 234 -7.16 4.06 -23.98
C GLY A 234 -6.62 3.92 -25.41
N ASP A 235 -5.39 4.38 -25.66
CA ASP A 235 -4.74 4.34 -26.98
C ASP A 235 -3.76 3.17 -27.14
N ILE A 236 -3.58 2.34 -26.10
CA ILE A 236 -2.76 1.13 -26.19
C ILE A 236 -3.40 0.12 -27.14
N ASP A 237 -2.62 -0.42 -28.06
CA ASP A 237 -3.02 -1.59 -28.85
C ASP A 237 -2.96 -2.86 -28.00
N TRP A 238 -4.04 -3.13 -27.28
CA TRP A 238 -4.14 -4.30 -26.42
C TRP A 238 -4.08 -5.63 -27.17
N GLU A 239 -4.34 -5.65 -28.48
CA GLU A 239 -4.30 -6.86 -29.30
C GLU A 239 -2.86 -7.32 -29.53
N SER A 240 -1.90 -6.39 -29.59
CA SER A 240 -0.48 -6.71 -29.77
C SER A 240 0.19 -7.30 -28.53
N LEU A 241 -0.43 -7.18 -27.35
CA LEU A 241 0.14 -7.65 -26.09
C LEU A 241 -0.07 -9.16 -25.93
N LEU A 242 1.00 -9.87 -25.56
CA LEU A 242 1.03 -11.29 -25.23
C LEU A 242 2.05 -11.51 -24.11
N TYR A 243 1.97 -12.63 -23.39
CA TYR A 243 3.07 -13.01 -22.50
C TYR A 243 4.25 -13.51 -23.35
N ILE A 244 5.29 -12.69 -23.48
CA ILE A 244 6.40 -12.93 -24.42
C ILE A 244 7.25 -14.13 -23.97
N ASN A 245 7.36 -14.34 -22.67
CA ASN A 245 8.20 -15.37 -22.07
C ASN A 245 7.47 -16.71 -21.81
N ALA A 246 6.39 -16.98 -22.55
CA ALA A 246 5.61 -18.22 -22.40
C ALA A 246 6.46 -19.48 -22.59
N ASP A 247 7.31 -19.51 -23.61
CA ASP A 247 8.17 -20.67 -23.93
C ASP A 247 9.26 -20.94 -22.88
N ASN A 248 9.69 -19.90 -22.17
CA ASN A 248 10.75 -19.97 -21.18
C ASN A 248 10.23 -20.04 -19.74
N PHE A 249 8.92 -20.25 -19.56
CA PHE A 249 8.32 -20.32 -18.24
C PHE A 249 8.91 -21.50 -17.45
N GLN A 250 9.61 -21.20 -16.36
CA GLN A 250 10.22 -22.22 -15.52
C GLN A 250 9.17 -22.81 -14.59
N LEU A 251 8.85 -24.08 -14.81
CA LEU A 251 8.04 -24.85 -13.89
C LEU A 251 8.82 -25.09 -12.61
N LEU A 252 8.22 -24.71 -11.47
CA LEU A 252 8.73 -25.12 -10.18
C LEU A 252 8.43 -26.63 -10.05
N ASN A 253 9.49 -27.41 -9.84
CA ASN A 253 9.40 -28.85 -9.55
C ASN A 253 8.94 -29.13 -8.11
N ASP A 254 8.73 -28.09 -7.32
CA ASP A 254 8.26 -28.22 -5.96
C ASP A 254 6.84 -28.76 -6.00
N LYS A 255 6.67 -29.98 -5.46
CA LYS A 255 5.38 -30.38 -4.90
C LYS A 255 4.92 -29.21 -4.03
N LEU A 256 3.65 -28.83 -4.13
CA LEU A 256 3.06 -27.83 -3.23
C LEU A 256 3.40 -28.20 -1.78
N GLN A 257 4.46 -27.59 -1.23
CA GLN A 257 4.95 -27.82 0.11
C GLN A 257 4.27 -26.78 1.00
N ARG A 258 3.36 -27.26 1.84
CA ARG A 258 2.75 -26.46 2.87
C ARG A 258 3.69 -26.47 4.07
N THR A 259 4.31 -25.33 4.38
CA THR A 259 5.00 -25.15 5.67
C THR A 259 3.95 -24.92 6.75
N ILE A 260 3.70 -25.92 7.59
CA ILE A 260 2.83 -25.81 8.75
C ILE A 260 3.73 -25.68 9.98
N ALA A 261 3.74 -24.50 10.62
CA ALA A 261 4.26 -24.38 11.97
C ALA A 261 3.21 -24.97 12.93
N ARG A 262 3.53 -26.11 13.55
CA ARG A 262 2.65 -26.79 14.51
C ARG A 262 3.10 -26.43 15.91
N ILE A 263 2.18 -26.00 16.76
CA ILE A 263 2.43 -25.73 18.17
C ILE A 263 1.71 -26.83 18.93
N ASP A 264 2.45 -27.85 19.37
CA ASP A 264 1.91 -28.94 20.17
C ASP A 264 1.87 -28.54 21.65
N TYR A 265 0.87 -29.02 22.38
CA TYR A 265 0.78 -28.87 23.83
C TYR A 265 0.90 -30.25 24.48
N LYS A 266 2.01 -30.53 25.17
CA LYS A 266 2.16 -31.76 25.96
C LYS A 266 2.00 -31.44 27.44
N MET A 267 1.08 -32.16 28.08
CA MET A 267 0.95 -32.15 29.54
C MET A 267 2.04 -33.03 30.15
N SER A 268 2.94 -32.44 30.93
CA SER A 268 3.84 -33.19 31.79
C SER A 268 3.08 -33.75 33.01
N LYS A 269 3.64 -34.78 33.65
CA LYS A 269 3.04 -35.52 34.78
C LYS A 269 2.67 -34.66 36.00
N ASP A 270 3.12 -33.41 36.05
CA ASP A 270 2.89 -32.47 37.15
C ASP A 270 1.85 -31.37 36.83
N ASN A 271 0.99 -31.56 35.82
CA ASN A 271 -0.10 -30.63 35.46
C ASN A 271 0.35 -29.20 35.04
N GLN A 272 1.63 -28.98 34.80
CA GLN A 272 2.15 -27.82 34.06
C GLN A 272 2.30 -28.23 32.60
N GLY A 273 1.59 -27.56 31.69
CA GLY A 273 1.65 -27.88 30.28
C GLY A 273 2.82 -27.18 29.59
N GLU A 274 3.48 -27.91 28.71
CA GLU A 274 4.64 -27.52 27.96
C GLU A 274 4.20 -27.33 26.49
N LEU A 275 4.43 -26.13 25.94
CA LEU A 275 4.21 -25.83 24.51
C LEU A 275 5.46 -26.28 23.75
N ASP A 276 5.35 -27.38 23.02
CA ASP A 276 6.39 -27.93 22.16
C ASP A 276 6.18 -27.33 20.76
N LEU A 277 6.99 -26.34 20.39
CA LEU A 277 7.02 -25.82 19.02
C LEU A 277 7.65 -26.90 18.14
N ALA A 278 6.82 -27.72 17.49
CA ALA A 278 7.32 -28.70 16.55
C ALA A 278 7.97 -27.98 15.36
N ASP A 279 9.11 -28.50 14.92
CA ASP A 279 9.77 -28.02 13.70
C ASP A 279 8.75 -27.95 12.55
N PRO A 280 8.75 -26.88 11.75
CA PRO A 280 7.76 -26.68 10.71
C PRO A 280 7.67 -27.90 9.78
N VAL A 281 6.52 -28.58 9.81
CA VAL A 281 6.27 -29.78 9.00
C VAL A 281 5.91 -29.34 7.60
N HIS A 282 6.64 -29.86 6.62
CA HIS A 282 6.38 -29.60 5.21
C HIS A 282 5.47 -30.72 4.70
N GLU A 283 4.16 -30.44 4.57
CA GLU A 283 3.22 -31.39 3.95
C GLU A 283 3.21 -31.22 2.44
N ASN A 284 3.42 -32.31 1.71
CA ASN A 284 3.26 -32.34 0.26
C ASN A 284 1.77 -32.55 -0.05
N ILE A 285 1.15 -31.61 -0.77
CA ILE A 285 -0.23 -31.79 -1.27
C ILE A 285 -0.20 -32.81 -2.41
N GLU A 286 -0.94 -33.92 -2.28
CA GLU A 286 -1.21 -34.83 -3.40
C GLU A 286 -2.20 -34.16 -4.37
N PHE A 287 -1.85 -34.14 -5.65
CA PHE A 287 -2.69 -33.57 -6.70
C PHE A 287 -3.96 -34.41 -6.89
N ASP A 288 -5.13 -33.80 -6.66
CA ASP A 288 -6.41 -34.40 -7.00
C ASP A 288 -6.69 -34.16 -8.50
N ALA A 289 -6.76 -35.25 -9.27
CA ALA A 289 -7.03 -35.21 -10.72
C ALA A 289 -8.41 -34.63 -11.09
N SER A 290 -9.30 -34.39 -10.12
CA SER A 290 -10.56 -33.67 -10.31
C SER A 290 -10.40 -32.14 -10.32
N LEU A 291 -9.28 -31.60 -9.81
CA LEU A 291 -8.99 -30.17 -9.80
C LEU A 291 -8.57 -29.70 -11.19
N ARG A 292 -9.37 -28.79 -11.76
CA ARG A 292 -9.09 -28.15 -13.05
C ARG A 292 -8.60 -26.73 -12.87
N LEU A 293 -7.91 -26.19 -13.88
CA LEU A 293 -7.62 -24.76 -13.96
C LEU A 293 -8.93 -23.96 -13.97
N ASP A 294 -9.10 -23.10 -12.96
CA ASP A 294 -10.17 -22.10 -12.95
C ASP A 294 -9.75 -20.92 -13.85
N ILE A 295 -10.10 -21.04 -15.13
CA ILE A 295 -9.81 -20.01 -16.12
C ILE A 295 -10.46 -18.67 -15.75
N SER A 296 -11.67 -18.68 -15.21
CA SER A 296 -12.39 -17.47 -14.80
C SER A 296 -11.64 -16.73 -13.69
N TYR A 297 -11.10 -17.48 -12.70
CA TYR A 297 -10.24 -16.93 -11.68
C TYR A 297 -8.98 -16.31 -12.28
N MET A 298 -8.29 -17.02 -13.16
CA MET A 298 -7.04 -16.58 -13.76
C MET A 298 -7.23 -15.30 -14.61
N VAL A 299 -8.29 -15.24 -15.42
CA VAL A 299 -8.66 -14.04 -16.19
C VAL A 299 -8.90 -12.85 -15.26
N ARG A 300 -9.68 -13.06 -14.18
CA ARG A 300 -9.93 -12.01 -13.18
C ARG A 300 -8.67 -11.56 -12.44
N GLN A 301 -7.65 -12.41 -12.33
CA GLN A 301 -6.36 -11.98 -11.79
C GLN A 301 -5.62 -11.09 -12.79
N LEU A 302 -5.61 -11.45 -14.07
CA LEU A 302 -4.95 -10.65 -15.11
C LEU A 302 -5.61 -9.29 -15.34
N THR A 303 -6.88 -9.10 -14.93
CA THR A 303 -7.56 -7.81 -15.06
C THR A 303 -6.96 -6.68 -14.23
N ASP A 304 -6.10 -7.00 -13.26
CA ASP A 304 -5.32 -6.01 -12.52
C ASP A 304 -4.36 -5.22 -13.43
N VAL A 305 -3.97 -5.81 -14.57
CA VAL A 305 -3.03 -5.23 -15.55
C VAL A 305 -3.68 -5.01 -16.90
N ILE A 306 -4.59 -5.90 -17.32
CA ILE A 306 -5.33 -5.82 -18.58
C ILE A 306 -6.78 -5.42 -18.28
N PRO A 307 -7.20 -4.16 -18.48
CA PRO A 307 -8.53 -3.69 -18.08
C PRO A 307 -9.70 -4.47 -18.70
N ASN A 308 -9.49 -5.05 -19.89
CA ASN A 308 -10.50 -5.78 -20.64
C ASN A 308 -10.41 -7.30 -20.37
N PRO A 309 -11.44 -7.95 -19.77
CA PRO A 309 -11.44 -9.38 -19.47
C PRO A 309 -11.32 -10.29 -20.70
N TRP A 310 -11.85 -9.89 -21.86
CA TRP A 310 -11.74 -10.66 -23.10
C TRP A 310 -10.31 -10.64 -23.64
N GLN A 311 -9.60 -9.52 -23.50
CA GLN A 311 -8.18 -9.42 -23.82
C GLN A 311 -7.34 -10.26 -22.84
N ALA A 312 -7.64 -10.19 -21.54
CA ALA A 312 -7.00 -11.04 -20.54
C ALA A 312 -7.20 -12.54 -20.83
N MET A 313 -8.40 -12.93 -21.26
CA MET A 313 -8.70 -14.29 -21.69
C MET A 313 -7.93 -14.69 -22.96
N ARG A 314 -7.82 -13.81 -23.96
CA ARG A 314 -7.03 -14.04 -25.18
C ARG A 314 -5.57 -14.33 -24.82
N VAL A 315 -4.96 -13.47 -24.02
CA VAL A 315 -3.56 -13.63 -23.58
C VAL A 315 -3.38 -14.92 -22.80
N LEU A 316 -4.26 -15.19 -21.82
CA LEU A 316 -4.19 -16.42 -21.04
C LEU A 316 -4.33 -17.68 -21.89
N LYS A 317 -5.31 -17.72 -22.79
CA LYS A 317 -5.54 -18.87 -23.66
C LYS A 317 -4.32 -19.12 -24.54
N HIS A 318 -3.79 -18.07 -25.17
CA HIS A 318 -2.58 -18.16 -25.98
C HIS A 318 -1.39 -18.72 -25.18
N THR A 319 -1.19 -18.25 -23.94
CA THR A 319 -0.14 -18.76 -23.05
C THR A 319 -0.34 -20.24 -22.71
N LEU A 320 -1.56 -20.64 -22.35
CA LEU A 320 -1.86 -22.03 -22.01
C LEU A 320 -1.70 -22.96 -23.23
N ASP A 321 -2.08 -22.51 -24.42
CA ASP A 321 -1.92 -23.28 -25.65
C ASP A 321 -0.42 -23.51 -25.95
N ILE A 322 0.43 -22.48 -25.81
CA ILE A 322 1.90 -22.62 -25.93
C ILE A 322 2.45 -23.64 -24.93
N LEU A 323 2.07 -23.54 -23.65
CA LEU A 323 2.59 -24.44 -22.61
C LEU A 323 2.15 -25.89 -22.85
N ARG A 324 0.91 -26.10 -23.32
CA ARG A 324 0.41 -27.43 -23.70
C ARG A 324 1.15 -28.00 -24.91
N ASP A 325 1.39 -27.17 -25.92
CA ASP A 325 2.13 -27.57 -27.11
C ASP A 325 3.59 -27.92 -26.78
N ASN A 326 4.16 -27.27 -25.76
CA ASN A 326 5.47 -27.59 -25.18
C ASN A 326 5.47 -28.81 -24.25
N GLY A 327 4.34 -29.53 -24.13
CA GLY A 327 4.23 -30.78 -23.39
C GLY A 327 4.03 -30.63 -21.88
N VAL A 328 3.69 -29.44 -21.39
CA VAL A 328 3.38 -29.22 -19.97
C VAL A 328 2.05 -29.89 -19.62
N SER A 329 2.04 -30.72 -18.57
CA SER A 329 0.84 -31.43 -18.13
C SER A 329 -0.15 -30.49 -17.41
N GLU A 330 -1.44 -30.85 -17.41
CA GLU A 330 -2.47 -30.09 -16.67
C GLU A 330 -2.20 -30.05 -15.15
N GLU A 331 -1.57 -31.09 -14.58
CA GLU A 331 -1.13 -31.11 -13.19
C GLU A 331 -0.05 -30.06 -12.91
N SER A 332 0.95 -29.97 -13.78
CA SER A 332 2.03 -28.99 -13.67
C SER A 332 1.50 -27.57 -13.84
N LEU A 333 0.58 -27.34 -14.78
CA LEU A 333 -0.08 -26.04 -14.97
C LEU A 333 -0.89 -25.64 -13.74
N PHE A 334 -1.69 -26.56 -13.18
CA PHE A 334 -2.47 -26.29 -11.98
C PHE A 334 -1.56 -25.94 -10.80
N THR A 335 -0.50 -26.70 -10.57
CA THR A 335 0.45 -26.48 -9.48
C THR A 335 1.14 -25.12 -9.60
N ASN A 336 1.56 -24.75 -10.82
CA ASN A 336 2.30 -23.51 -11.08
C ASN A 336 1.42 -22.31 -11.43
N ARG A 337 0.08 -22.43 -11.41
CA ARG A 337 -0.85 -21.40 -11.90
C ARG A 337 -0.66 -20.01 -11.29
N LEU A 338 -0.32 -19.92 -10.00
CA LEU A 338 -0.13 -18.65 -9.31
C LEU A 338 1.18 -17.98 -9.70
N GLU A 339 2.24 -18.76 -9.85
CA GLU A 339 3.54 -18.26 -10.33
C GLU A 339 3.44 -17.85 -11.80
N LEU A 340 2.74 -18.63 -12.62
CA LEU A 340 2.43 -18.28 -14.01
C LEU A 340 1.69 -16.93 -14.08
N LEU A 341 0.64 -16.76 -13.29
CA LEU A 341 -0.09 -15.49 -13.22
C LEU A 341 0.81 -14.32 -12.80
N LYS A 342 1.67 -14.52 -11.81
CA LYS A 342 2.61 -13.50 -11.31
C LYS A 342 3.60 -13.08 -12.41
N GLU A 343 4.18 -14.04 -13.11
CA GLU A 343 5.12 -13.80 -14.22
C GLU A 343 4.44 -13.13 -15.40
N MET A 344 3.25 -13.59 -15.80
CA MET A 344 2.42 -12.94 -16.82
C MET A 344 2.11 -11.49 -16.45
N LYS A 345 1.64 -11.22 -15.21
CA LYS A 345 1.34 -9.85 -14.75
C LYS A 345 2.58 -8.97 -14.82
N ARG A 346 3.75 -9.47 -14.41
CA ARG A 346 5.01 -8.72 -14.44
C ARG A 346 5.40 -8.33 -15.87
N ASP A 347 5.41 -9.30 -16.78
CA ASP A 347 5.79 -9.12 -18.18
C ASP A 347 4.82 -8.17 -18.91
N ILE A 348 3.51 -8.39 -18.77
CA ILE A 348 2.49 -7.53 -19.40
C ILE A 348 2.55 -6.12 -18.82
N LYS A 349 2.76 -5.96 -17.50
CA LYS A 349 2.90 -4.64 -16.87
C LYS A 349 4.10 -3.88 -17.45
N GLN A 350 5.23 -4.55 -17.69
CA GLN A 350 6.39 -3.93 -18.30
C GLN A 350 6.09 -3.47 -19.75
N GLN A 351 5.42 -4.31 -20.54
CA GLN A 351 5.00 -3.93 -21.89
C GLN A 351 4.04 -2.72 -21.88
N VAL A 352 3.05 -2.71 -20.98
CA VAL A 352 2.11 -1.59 -20.82
C VAL A 352 2.87 -0.31 -20.47
N VAL A 353 3.84 -0.35 -19.54
CA VAL A 353 4.64 0.84 -19.20
C VAL A 353 5.42 1.36 -20.41
N GLN A 354 6.02 0.49 -21.20
CA GLN A 354 6.77 0.88 -22.40
C GLN A 354 5.88 1.50 -23.49
N LEU A 355 4.72 0.90 -23.77
CA LEU A 355 3.77 1.44 -24.75
C LEU A 355 3.16 2.76 -24.27
N SER A 356 2.78 2.83 -22.99
CA SER A 356 2.28 4.07 -22.37
C SER A 356 3.28 5.20 -22.53
N GLU A 357 4.56 4.92 -22.30
CA GLU A 357 5.63 5.90 -22.48
C GLU A 357 5.69 6.39 -23.93
N GLN A 358 5.73 5.48 -24.90
CA GLN A 358 5.79 5.82 -26.32
C GLN A 358 4.60 6.69 -26.77
N ILE A 359 3.40 6.36 -26.32
CA ILE A 359 2.18 7.13 -26.61
C ILE A 359 2.27 8.52 -26.00
N PHE A 360 2.65 8.61 -24.72
CA PHE A 360 2.79 9.88 -24.02
C PHE A 360 3.81 10.78 -24.70
N MET A 361 4.98 10.25 -25.05
CA MET A 361 6.04 10.99 -25.77
C MET A 361 5.57 11.45 -27.16
N SER A 362 4.87 10.58 -27.90
CA SER A 362 4.30 10.93 -29.21
C SER A 362 3.33 12.12 -29.10
N LYS A 363 2.45 12.09 -28.10
CA LYS A 363 1.48 13.17 -27.84
C LYS A 363 2.15 14.44 -27.33
N LEU A 364 3.19 14.34 -26.52
CA LEU A 364 3.99 15.48 -26.06
C LEU A 364 4.69 16.18 -27.24
N ASN A 365 5.28 15.41 -28.15
CA ASN A 365 5.96 15.92 -29.35
C ASN A 365 4.98 16.57 -30.36
N LYS A 366 3.76 16.02 -30.50
CA LYS A 366 2.69 16.63 -31.31
C LYS A 366 2.09 17.88 -30.65
N GLY A 367 2.29 18.06 -29.35
CA GLY A 367 1.70 19.14 -28.57
C GLY A 367 0.25 18.89 -28.13
N ASP A 368 -0.21 17.63 -28.22
CA ASP A 368 -1.51 17.22 -27.70
C ASP A 368 -1.48 17.14 -26.17
N ILE A 369 -0.37 16.67 -25.60
CA ILE A 369 -0.05 16.78 -24.17
C ILE A 369 0.97 17.91 -24.00
N SER A 370 0.82 18.72 -22.96
CA SER A 370 1.80 19.78 -22.66
C SER A 370 1.77 20.19 -21.19
N LEU A 371 2.95 20.53 -20.64
CA LEU A 371 3.06 21.17 -19.35
C LEU A 371 3.00 22.69 -19.56
N ARG A 372 1.90 23.33 -19.13
CA ARG A 372 1.64 24.76 -19.42
C ARG A 372 0.95 25.45 -18.26
N LEU A 373 1.18 26.77 -18.21
CA LEU A 373 0.42 27.70 -17.40
C LEU A 373 -0.54 28.46 -18.33
N LEU A 374 -1.82 28.53 -17.99
CA LEU A 374 -2.84 29.19 -18.80
C LEU A 374 -3.42 30.40 -18.07
N ALA A 375 -3.61 31.52 -18.76
CA ALA A 375 -4.47 32.58 -18.26
C ALA A 375 -5.93 32.21 -18.58
N SER A 376 -6.57 31.49 -17.66
CA SER A 376 -7.94 30.99 -17.79
C SER A 376 -8.68 31.22 -16.48
N ASP A 377 -9.98 31.50 -16.56
CA ASP A 377 -10.89 31.59 -15.42
C ASP A 377 -11.19 30.19 -14.81
N ASN A 378 -10.70 29.12 -15.44
CA ASN A 378 -10.84 27.76 -14.95
C ASN A 378 -9.73 27.40 -13.95
N ASP A 379 -10.05 27.51 -12.67
CA ASP A 379 -9.17 27.19 -11.54
C ASP A 379 -8.57 25.76 -11.58
N LYS A 380 -9.12 24.84 -12.38
CA LYS A 380 -8.59 23.47 -12.50
C LYS A 380 -7.37 23.37 -13.41
N LEU A 381 -7.19 24.30 -14.35
CA LEU A 381 -6.11 24.22 -15.35
C LEU A 381 -4.76 24.67 -14.82
N ASN A 382 -4.75 25.44 -13.74
CA ASN A 382 -3.55 25.83 -13.02
C ASN A 382 -3.58 25.33 -11.58
N TRP A 383 -2.43 25.27 -10.92
CA TRP A 383 -2.38 25.08 -9.48
C TRP A 383 -2.00 26.39 -8.80
N GLU A 384 -2.87 26.92 -7.95
CA GLU A 384 -2.59 28.13 -7.16
C GLU A 384 -1.98 27.76 -5.81
N LEU A 385 -0.85 28.38 -5.48
CA LEU A 385 -0.21 28.26 -4.17
C LEU A 385 -1.13 28.84 -3.09
N ALA A 386 -1.40 28.05 -2.05
CA ALA A 386 -2.25 28.46 -0.96
C ALA A 386 -1.67 29.67 -0.20
N GLN A 387 -2.53 30.59 0.22
CA GLN A 387 -2.15 31.76 1.03
C GLN A 387 -2.16 31.44 2.55
N THR A 388 -2.82 30.34 2.93
CA THR A 388 -2.89 29.83 4.31
C THR A 388 -2.86 28.31 4.30
N LEU A 389 -2.22 27.69 5.29
CA LEU A 389 -2.17 26.23 5.45
C LEU A 389 -2.93 25.80 6.69
N GLU A 390 -3.53 24.61 6.65
CA GLU A 390 -4.09 23.95 7.82
C GLU A 390 -3.28 22.70 8.13
N VAL A 391 -2.61 22.69 9.28
CA VAL A 391 -1.71 21.62 9.72
C VAL A 391 -2.24 20.95 10.97
N ASN A 392 -2.05 19.63 11.03
CA ASN A 392 -2.33 18.83 12.21
C ASN A 392 -1.08 18.84 13.10
N VAL A 393 -1.20 19.35 14.32
CA VAL A 393 -0.11 19.55 15.27
C VAL A 393 -0.36 18.72 16.52
N THR A 394 0.64 17.96 16.91
CA THR A 394 0.65 17.18 18.15
C THR A 394 1.21 18.00 19.33
N GLU A 395 0.84 17.66 20.57
CA GLU A 395 1.30 18.40 21.77
C GLU A 395 2.83 18.48 21.92
N HIS A 396 3.55 17.53 21.34
CA HIS A 396 5.02 17.43 21.44
C HIS A 396 5.72 17.91 20.17
N GLU A 397 4.99 18.55 19.25
CA GLU A 397 5.53 18.91 17.95
C GLU A 397 6.46 20.11 18.03
N GLN A 398 7.69 19.93 17.56
CA GLN A 398 8.68 20.99 17.56
C GLN A 398 8.68 21.74 16.23
N VAL A 399 8.73 23.07 16.31
CA VAL A 399 8.99 23.91 15.14
C VAL A 399 10.45 23.70 14.72
N LEU A 400 10.67 23.55 13.41
CA LEU A 400 11.99 23.48 12.81
C LEU A 400 12.68 24.84 12.95
N ARG A 401 13.80 24.84 13.66
CA ARG A 401 14.69 26.00 13.82
C ARG A 401 16.00 25.73 13.08
N ARG A 402 16.77 26.77 12.80
CA ARG A 402 18.14 26.64 12.28
C ARG A 402 19.01 25.88 13.28
N LYS A 403 20.15 25.35 12.80
CA LYS A 403 21.09 24.58 13.64
C LYS A 403 21.68 25.39 14.82
N ASP A 404 21.65 26.71 14.74
CA ASP A 404 22.08 27.63 15.80
C ASP A 404 20.94 28.04 16.77
N GLY A 405 19.73 27.51 16.58
CA GLY A 405 18.54 27.79 17.38
C GLY A 405 17.73 29.02 16.93
N SER A 406 18.22 29.78 15.94
CA SER A 406 17.48 30.90 15.35
C SER A 406 16.31 30.41 14.48
N GLU A 407 15.37 31.30 14.17
CA GLU A 407 14.21 30.95 13.34
C GLU A 407 14.60 30.84 11.87
N LEU A 408 13.87 29.98 11.13
CA LEU A 408 13.97 29.93 9.68
C LEU A 408 13.46 31.25 9.10
N GLU A 409 14.19 31.82 8.15
CA GLU A 409 13.82 33.12 7.57
C GLU A 409 13.20 32.97 6.19
N ARG A 410 13.62 31.96 5.42
CA ARG A 410 13.26 31.77 4.01
C ARG A 410 12.11 30.78 3.80
N SER A 411 11.66 30.11 4.85
CA SER A 411 10.41 29.33 4.80
C SER A 411 9.22 30.25 4.51
N LEU A 412 8.37 29.89 3.55
CA LEU A 412 7.27 30.74 3.08
C LEU A 412 6.22 31.04 4.17
N PHE A 413 5.93 30.04 5.00
CA PHE A 413 4.98 30.14 6.12
C PHE A 413 5.69 30.37 7.45
N GLU A 414 4.95 30.93 8.41
CA GLU A 414 5.46 31.30 9.74
C GLU A 414 6.09 30.15 10.54
N LYS A 415 5.60 28.92 10.35
CA LYS A 415 6.10 27.73 11.06
C LYS A 415 6.25 26.57 10.09
N VAL A 416 7.28 25.77 10.33
CA VAL A 416 7.47 24.46 9.71
C VAL A 416 7.70 23.48 10.84
N TYR A 417 6.93 22.40 10.91
CA TYR A 417 7.02 21.43 11.99
C TYR A 417 7.98 20.28 11.65
N GLN A 418 8.81 19.87 12.62
CA GLN A 418 9.84 18.86 12.42
C GLN A 418 9.26 17.48 12.09
N ASN A 419 8.18 17.08 12.75
CA ASN A 419 7.56 15.76 12.56
C ASN A 419 6.96 15.60 11.16
N GLY A 420 6.69 16.73 10.48
CA GLY A 420 6.27 16.72 9.09
C GLY A 420 7.39 16.42 8.10
N LEU A 421 8.66 16.52 8.47
CA LEU A 421 9.80 16.36 7.56
C LEU A 421 10.59 15.10 7.89
N ASN A 422 10.95 14.34 6.86
CA ASN A 422 11.94 13.27 6.99
C ASN A 422 13.36 13.86 7.18
N SER A 423 14.34 13.00 7.49
CA SER A 423 15.72 13.41 7.74
C SER A 423 16.31 14.22 6.58
N LEU A 424 16.12 13.75 5.35
CA LEU A 424 16.65 14.36 4.13
C LEU A 424 15.96 15.69 3.79
N GLU A 425 14.63 15.76 3.89
CA GLU A 425 13.87 16.99 3.70
C GLU A 425 14.30 18.06 4.70
N ARG A 426 14.55 17.67 5.95
CA ARG A 426 15.02 18.57 7.01
C ARG A 426 16.43 19.12 6.72
N GLU A 427 17.34 18.27 6.25
CA GLU A 427 18.67 18.71 5.84
C GLU A 427 18.63 19.65 4.63
N THR A 428 17.79 19.31 3.65
CA THR A 428 17.55 20.13 2.46
C THR A 428 16.96 21.49 2.84
N ALA A 429 15.95 21.52 3.73
CA ALA A 429 15.34 22.74 4.25
C ALA A 429 16.36 23.65 4.95
N TRP A 430 17.22 23.09 5.81
CA TRP A 430 18.29 23.86 6.45
C TRP A 430 19.32 24.41 5.47
N TYR A 431 19.60 23.68 4.39
CA TYR A 431 20.48 24.16 3.34
C TYR A 431 19.85 25.31 2.57
N LEU A 432 18.62 25.14 2.09
CA LEU A 432 17.85 26.17 1.38
C LEU A 432 17.71 27.45 2.20
N ASP A 433 17.45 27.33 3.50
CA ASP A 433 17.28 28.50 4.38
C ASP A 433 18.57 29.32 4.58
N LYS A 434 19.74 28.75 4.31
CA LYS A 434 21.04 29.44 4.41
C LYS A 434 21.47 30.15 3.14
N GLN A 435 20.93 29.77 1.98
CA GLN A 435 21.41 30.25 0.69
C GLN A 435 20.83 31.61 0.37
N GLU A 436 21.69 32.57 0.03
CA GLU A 436 21.28 33.95 -0.26
C GLU A 436 20.43 34.05 -1.53
N SER A 437 20.70 33.21 -2.54
CA SER A 437 19.92 33.14 -3.77
C SER A 437 18.51 32.55 -3.58
N VAL A 438 18.23 31.89 -2.46
CA VAL A 438 16.88 31.40 -2.16
C VAL A 438 16.04 32.55 -1.63
N TYR A 439 15.04 32.96 -2.41
CA TYR A 439 14.10 34.00 -2.02
C TYR A 439 13.08 33.43 -1.00
N TRP A 440 12.51 32.26 -1.30
CA TRP A 440 11.74 31.45 -0.36
C TRP A 440 11.67 29.97 -0.75
N TRP A 441 11.33 29.12 0.22
CA TRP A 441 11.02 27.72 -0.01
C TRP A 441 9.76 27.30 0.76
N HIS A 442 9.04 26.32 0.22
CA HIS A 442 7.79 25.80 0.78
C HIS A 442 7.70 24.30 0.57
N ARG A 443 7.17 23.57 1.57
CA ARG A 443 6.83 22.16 1.43
C ARG A 443 5.41 22.00 0.91
N ILE A 444 5.28 21.43 -0.28
CA ILE A 444 4.01 21.27 -1.00
C ILE A 444 3.11 20.21 -0.32
N ALA A 445 3.71 19.17 0.28
CA ALA A 445 3.05 18.00 0.84
C ALA A 445 2.35 18.25 2.20
N VAL A 446 1.53 19.29 2.29
CA VAL A 446 0.82 19.71 3.51
C VAL A 446 -0.67 19.93 3.20
N ASN A 447 -1.39 18.82 2.95
CA ASN A 447 -2.85 18.66 2.86
C ASN A 447 -3.67 19.32 1.71
N GLN A 448 -4.61 18.49 1.19
CA GLN A 448 -5.84 18.72 0.39
C GLN A 448 -5.80 19.47 -0.96
N ARG A 449 -4.73 20.20 -1.30
CA ARG A 449 -4.51 20.72 -2.67
C ARG A 449 -3.12 20.36 -3.15
N GLU A 450 -2.81 19.08 -3.14
CA GLU A 450 -1.48 18.59 -3.51
C GLU A 450 -1.21 18.88 -4.99
N TYR A 451 -0.14 19.62 -5.26
CA TYR A 451 0.36 19.75 -6.63
C TYR A 451 0.89 18.38 -7.06
N SER A 452 0.30 17.83 -8.12
CA SER A 452 0.58 16.48 -8.58
C SER A 452 0.86 16.50 -10.07
N LEU A 453 1.84 15.72 -10.50
CA LEU A 453 2.22 15.53 -11.89
C LEU A 453 1.91 14.10 -12.30
N GLN A 454 1.22 13.92 -13.42
CA GLN A 454 0.93 12.60 -13.96
C GLN A 454 1.55 12.44 -15.35
N GLY A 455 2.44 11.46 -15.48
CA GLY A 455 3.05 11.09 -16.75
C GLY A 455 2.36 9.88 -17.37
N TRP A 456 3.18 9.00 -17.96
CA TRP A 456 2.74 7.76 -18.61
C TRP A 456 2.52 6.58 -17.65
N GLN A 457 2.32 6.85 -16.36
CA GLN A 457 1.89 5.84 -15.39
C GLN A 457 0.66 6.31 -14.62
N LYS A 458 -0.08 5.32 -14.10
CA LYS A 458 -1.29 5.56 -13.31
C LYS A 458 -1.00 6.36 -12.03
N GLN A 459 0.14 6.11 -11.39
CA GLN A 459 0.53 6.81 -10.17
C GLN A 459 0.99 8.24 -10.47
N LYS A 460 0.47 9.19 -9.68
CA LYS A 460 0.88 10.59 -9.72
C LYS A 460 2.13 10.80 -8.88
N VAL A 461 2.97 11.71 -9.31
CA VAL A 461 4.16 12.16 -8.61
C VAL A 461 3.82 13.43 -7.84
N TYR A 462 4.21 13.48 -6.57
CA TYR A 462 3.89 14.56 -5.63
C TYR A 462 5.20 15.15 -5.10
N PRO A 463 5.69 16.25 -5.71
CA PRO A 463 6.93 16.87 -5.30
C PRO A 463 6.87 17.34 -3.83
N ASP A 464 7.99 17.23 -3.13
CA ASP A 464 8.07 17.55 -1.70
C ASP A 464 8.20 19.06 -1.46
N LEU A 465 9.05 19.74 -2.25
CA LEU A 465 9.46 21.12 -2.02
C LEU A 465 9.29 21.98 -3.28
N LEU A 466 8.88 23.23 -3.08
CA LEU A 466 8.89 24.31 -4.06
C LEU A 466 9.86 25.39 -3.59
N VAL A 467 10.80 25.77 -4.45
CA VAL A 467 11.82 26.77 -4.15
C VAL A 467 11.72 27.89 -5.18
N CYS A 468 11.73 29.13 -4.69
CA CYS A 468 11.89 30.33 -5.51
C CYS A 468 13.32 30.84 -5.34
N VAL A 469 14.05 30.88 -6.45
CA VAL A 469 15.44 31.31 -6.54
C VAL A 469 15.49 32.66 -7.25
N GLU A 470 16.19 33.62 -6.65
CA GLU A 470 16.46 34.93 -7.25
C GLU A 470 17.79 34.88 -7.98
N GLU A 471 17.78 35.18 -9.28
CA GLU A 471 18.98 35.26 -10.09
C GLU A 471 19.69 36.61 -9.88
N SER A 472 20.81 36.57 -9.18
CA SER A 472 21.61 37.77 -8.83
C SER A 472 22.07 38.60 -10.04
N SER A 473 22.12 38.01 -11.25
CA SER A 473 22.57 38.67 -12.48
C SER A 473 21.46 39.38 -13.25
N SER A 474 20.22 38.93 -13.15
CA SER A 474 19.07 39.39 -13.94
C SER A 474 17.97 40.03 -13.10
N GLY A 475 17.95 39.80 -11.78
CA GLY A 475 16.84 40.16 -10.90
C GLY A 475 15.56 39.36 -11.17
N SER A 476 15.66 38.29 -11.98
CA SER A 476 14.54 37.41 -12.27
C SER A 476 14.39 36.33 -11.21
N TYR A 477 13.17 35.79 -11.12
CA TYR A 477 12.87 34.66 -10.25
C TYR A 477 12.69 33.40 -11.10
N ARG A 478 13.25 32.28 -10.60
CA ARG A 478 13.07 30.93 -11.14
C ARG A 478 12.46 30.04 -10.08
N PHE A 479 11.56 29.15 -10.50
CA PHE A 479 10.97 28.14 -9.61
C PHE A 479 11.62 26.79 -9.81
N SER A 480 12.04 26.14 -8.73
CA SER A 480 12.54 24.77 -8.72
C SER A 480 11.60 23.90 -7.90
N VAL A 481 11.04 22.87 -8.55
CA VAL A 481 10.20 21.85 -7.94
C VAL A 481 11.06 20.63 -7.62
N LEU A 482 11.15 20.27 -6.34
CA LEU A 482 12.10 19.27 -5.85
C LEU A 482 11.37 18.09 -5.23
N GLU A 483 11.82 16.88 -5.58
CA GLU A 483 11.43 15.61 -4.96
C GLU A 483 12.64 15.05 -4.21
N THR A 484 12.48 14.69 -2.94
CA THR A 484 13.53 14.06 -2.13
C THR A 484 13.28 12.55 -2.00
N LYS A 485 14.35 11.75 -2.14
CA LYS A 485 14.29 10.30 -1.95
C LYS A 485 15.51 9.74 -1.23
N GLY A 486 15.25 8.78 -0.34
CA GLY A 486 16.30 8.01 0.35
C GLY A 486 16.98 7.02 -0.58
N GLU A 487 18.28 6.79 -0.38
CA GLU A 487 19.11 5.99 -1.31
C GLU A 487 18.75 4.50 -1.36
N HIS A 488 18.12 3.95 -0.32
CA HIS A 488 17.64 2.57 -0.29
C HIS A 488 16.58 2.26 -1.39
N LEU A 489 16.02 3.29 -2.04
CA LEU A 489 15.07 3.18 -3.15
C LEU A 489 15.70 3.45 -4.52
N LYS A 490 17.02 3.68 -4.58
CA LYS A 490 17.75 3.94 -5.82
C LYS A 490 17.78 2.68 -6.68
N GLY A 491 17.39 2.81 -7.95
CA GLY A 491 17.28 1.68 -8.89
C GLY A 491 15.95 0.93 -8.83
N ASN A 492 14.99 1.35 -7.99
CA ASN A 492 13.60 0.91 -8.10
C ASN A 492 12.95 1.53 -9.35
N ASP A 493 12.12 0.76 -10.06
CA ASP A 493 11.40 1.19 -11.26
C ASP A 493 10.60 2.49 -11.05
N ASP A 494 10.05 2.71 -9.85
CA ASP A 494 9.32 3.93 -9.50
C ASP A 494 10.23 5.18 -9.42
N THR A 495 11.41 5.04 -8.81
CA THR A 495 12.38 6.12 -8.68
C THR A 495 12.90 6.55 -10.05
N GLU A 496 13.20 5.57 -10.90
CA GLU A 496 13.67 5.81 -12.26
C GLU A 496 12.60 6.47 -13.13
N TYR A 497 11.35 6.03 -13.00
CA TYR A 497 10.21 6.69 -13.66
C TYR A 497 10.09 8.16 -13.27
N LYS A 498 10.10 8.47 -11.97
CA LYS A 498 10.00 9.85 -11.46
C LYS A 498 11.12 10.74 -11.98
N ARG A 499 12.36 10.23 -11.97
CA ARG A 499 13.53 10.92 -12.52
C ARG A 499 13.33 11.27 -13.99
N ARG A 500 12.98 10.28 -14.82
CA ARG A 500 12.76 10.47 -16.26
C ARG A 500 11.59 11.42 -16.55
N LEU A 501 10.52 11.34 -15.76
CA LEU A 501 9.40 12.27 -15.89
C LEU A 501 9.85 13.70 -15.60
N PHE A 502 10.62 13.94 -14.53
CA PHE A 502 11.07 15.30 -14.17
C PHE A 502 12.04 15.89 -15.19
N GLU A 503 12.96 15.08 -15.71
CA GLU A 503 13.87 15.47 -16.80
C GLU A 503 13.07 15.89 -18.04
N LEU A 504 12.10 15.05 -18.46
CA LEU A 504 11.23 15.34 -19.59
C LEU A 504 10.40 16.60 -19.38
N LEU A 505 9.79 16.75 -18.20
CA LEU A 505 8.97 17.93 -17.90
C LEU A 505 9.82 19.19 -17.94
N THR A 506 11.03 19.17 -17.40
CA THR A 506 11.97 20.31 -17.45
C THR A 506 12.32 20.72 -18.88
N GLU A 507 12.56 19.75 -19.78
CA GLU A 507 12.80 20.02 -21.20
C GLU A 507 11.56 20.62 -21.91
N HIS A 508 10.37 20.16 -21.53
CA HIS A 508 9.11 20.50 -22.20
C HIS A 508 8.28 21.57 -21.48
N VAL A 509 8.81 22.23 -20.42
CA VAL A 509 8.19 23.44 -19.86
C VAL A 509 8.15 24.50 -20.95
N LYS A 510 6.98 24.67 -21.58
CA LYS A 510 6.70 25.84 -22.40
C LYS A 510 6.05 26.88 -21.50
N THR A 511 6.81 27.90 -21.11
CA THR A 511 6.28 29.15 -20.55
C THR A 511 5.54 29.91 -21.66
N ALA A 512 4.38 29.39 -22.05
CA ALA A 512 3.57 29.98 -23.10
C ALA A 512 2.84 31.20 -22.53
N VAL A 513 3.40 32.39 -22.73
CA VAL A 513 2.64 33.64 -22.66
C VAL A 513 2.91 34.42 -23.94
N ASN A 514 1.91 34.44 -24.84
CA ASN A 514 1.64 35.48 -25.84
C ASN A 514 0.28 35.12 -26.51
N ALA A 515 -0.73 35.99 -26.61
CA ALA A 515 -0.70 37.46 -26.70
C ALA A 515 -1.98 38.11 -26.15
N GLY A 516 -1.84 39.33 -25.60
CA GLY A 516 -2.93 40.28 -25.36
C GLY A 516 -3.37 40.41 -23.91
N GLU A 517 -2.87 41.46 -23.24
CA GLU A 517 -3.36 42.03 -21.96
C GLU A 517 -2.79 41.48 -20.64
N LEU A 518 -2.12 42.43 -19.96
CA LEU A 518 -1.75 42.55 -18.55
C LEU A 518 -0.68 41.60 -18.00
N THR A 519 0.55 42.12 -18.11
CA THR A 519 1.72 41.85 -17.26
C THR A 519 1.34 41.76 -15.78
N LEU A 520 1.44 40.55 -15.23
CA LEU A 520 1.79 40.32 -13.84
C LEU A 520 2.99 39.38 -13.88
N GLU A 521 4.09 39.85 -13.28
CA GLU A 521 5.44 39.29 -13.27
C GLU A 521 5.46 37.77 -13.01
N ALA A 522 5.23 36.99 -14.07
CA ALA A 522 5.47 35.56 -14.09
C ALA A 522 6.96 35.35 -14.31
N ALA A 523 7.62 34.72 -13.33
CA ALA A 523 9.01 34.26 -13.36
C ALA A 523 9.66 34.28 -14.75
N SER A 524 10.36 35.37 -15.07
CA SER A 524 11.16 35.47 -16.29
C SER A 524 12.33 34.48 -16.31
N GLY A 525 12.63 33.81 -15.19
CA GLY A 525 13.68 32.79 -15.03
C GLY A 525 13.23 31.34 -15.27
N GLY A 526 11.97 31.06 -15.58
CA GLY A 526 11.49 29.71 -15.92
C GLY A 526 11.19 28.79 -14.73
N ILE A 527 10.90 27.51 -15.01
CA ILE A 527 10.57 26.46 -14.03
C ILE A 527 11.40 25.20 -14.31
N SER A 528 12.01 24.62 -13.28
CA SER A 528 12.73 23.34 -13.34
C SER A 528 12.12 22.30 -12.40
N PHE A 529 12.23 21.02 -12.77
CA PHE A 529 11.83 19.87 -11.96
C PHE A 529 13.05 19.00 -11.70
N ARG A 530 13.38 18.72 -10.43
CA ARG A 530 14.56 17.93 -10.07
C ARG A 530 14.30 16.94 -8.95
N MET A 531 14.88 15.76 -9.09
CA MET A 531 14.94 14.76 -8.02
C MET A 531 16.27 14.92 -7.27
N LEU A 532 16.21 14.91 -5.93
CA LEU A 532 17.35 15.02 -5.03
C LEU A 532 17.60 13.68 -4.31
N MET A 533 18.81 13.16 -4.47
CA MET A 533 19.23 11.88 -3.89
C MET A 533 20.06 12.07 -2.60
N GLU A 534 19.84 11.26 -1.58
CA GLU A 534 20.42 11.41 -0.23
C GLU A 534 21.96 11.55 -0.18
N ASN A 535 22.71 10.94 -1.11
CA ASN A 535 24.18 11.02 -1.13
C ASN A 535 24.73 12.18 -2.01
N SER A 536 23.93 12.74 -2.91
CA SER A 536 24.35 13.76 -3.90
C SER A 536 23.52 15.04 -3.89
N TRP A 537 22.49 15.13 -3.03
CA TRP A 537 21.56 16.26 -3.00
C TRP A 537 22.28 17.60 -2.86
N SER A 538 23.35 17.67 -2.06
CA SER A 538 24.11 18.90 -1.84
C SER A 538 24.86 19.40 -3.08
N GLN A 539 25.18 18.53 -4.04
CA GLN A 539 25.78 18.91 -5.32
C GLN A 539 24.70 19.22 -6.37
N GLU A 540 23.64 18.42 -6.38
CA GLU A 540 22.49 18.57 -7.29
C GLU A 540 21.74 19.88 -7.04
N ILE A 541 21.60 20.28 -5.77
CA ILE A 541 20.91 21.51 -5.39
C ILE A 541 21.75 22.75 -5.74
N VAL A 542 23.08 22.67 -5.74
CA VAL A 542 23.96 23.80 -6.10
C VAL A 542 23.71 24.26 -7.53
N HIS A 543 23.48 23.32 -8.45
CA HIS A 543 23.11 23.65 -9.84
C HIS A 543 21.71 24.27 -9.97
N GLU A 544 20.85 24.12 -8.96
CA GLU A 544 19.53 24.75 -8.94
C GLU A 544 19.56 26.13 -8.27
N LEU A 545 20.59 26.46 -7.49
CA LEU A 545 20.67 27.71 -6.74
C LEU A 545 21.64 28.73 -7.32
N ASN A 546 22.49 28.29 -8.25
CA ASN A 546 23.33 29.11 -9.12
C ASN A 546 22.69 29.19 -10.50
#